data_AF-A0A345ZAQ9-F1
#
_entry.id   AF-A0A345ZAQ9-F1
#
_cell.length_a   1.000
_cell.length_b   1.000
_cell.length_c   1.000
_cell.angle_alpha   90.00
_cell.angle_beta   90.00
_cell.angle_gamma   90.00
#
_symmetry.space_group_name_H-M   'P 1'
#
loop_
_entity.id
_entity.type
_entity.pdbx_description
1 polymer ?
#
loop_
_entity_poly.entity_id
_entity_poly.type
_entity_poly.pdbx_seq_one_letter_code
_entity_poly.pdbx_strand_id
1 'polypeptide(L)'
;MIRNHFLMALAIISLCMVFTYPKDFRCTFSKGSSSSGVCEYGNEIVKDINASGLINLNETKVTDCATIHGCLYATQAHLNKLHVNGSANLEKCTVHRNTHINGSLNGKDNIFEGTLTISSNKVCFDATSTQSIEIRKITRDNNQQVVILENSSTVIGNITFAAGNGVVVVDCNSKLTGNVIGGVVVKKEDYDKDSK
;
A
#
# COMPACT_ATOMS: atom_id res chain seq x y z
N MET A 1 -26.78 -67.94 10.73
CA MET A 1 -25.58 -68.15 9.89
C MET A 1 -25.03 -66.77 9.53
N ILE A 2 -23.74 -66.58 9.75
CA ILE A 2 -22.97 -65.33 9.82
C ILE A 2 -22.64 -64.74 8.44
N ARG A 3 -22.75 -63.40 8.29
CA ARG A 3 -21.81 -62.44 7.63
C ARG A 3 -22.55 -61.13 7.30
N ASN A 4 -22.16 -59.98 7.89
CA ASN A 4 -21.12 -59.03 7.44
C ASN A 4 -21.52 -58.29 6.14
N HIS A 5 -21.39 -56.98 5.92
CA HIS A 5 -20.53 -55.89 6.39
C HIS A 5 -21.31 -54.57 6.14
N PHE A 6 -21.34 -53.58 7.05
CA PHE A 6 -20.46 -52.39 7.05
C PHE A 6 -20.45 -51.57 5.75
N LEU A 7 -21.01 -50.36 5.75
CA LEU A 7 -20.57 -49.12 5.06
C LEU A 7 -21.60 -48.01 5.40
N MET A 8 -21.25 -46.92 6.10
CA MET A 8 -20.69 -45.65 5.57
C MET A 8 -21.59 -44.98 4.51
N ALA A 9 -21.84 -43.67 4.47
CA ALA A 9 -21.36 -42.51 5.20
C ALA A 9 -22.26 -41.30 4.84
N LEU A 10 -22.08 -40.23 5.63
CA LEU A 10 -22.59 -38.86 5.51
C LEU A 10 -23.06 -38.40 4.12
N ALA A 11 -24.30 -37.90 4.08
CA ALA A 11 -24.80 -37.03 3.02
C ALA A 11 -24.80 -35.57 3.51
N ILE A 12 -23.71 -34.84 3.25
CA ILE A 12 -23.70 -33.36 3.19
C ILE A 12 -22.82 -32.98 2.00
N ILE A 13 -23.39 -32.99 0.80
CA ILE A 13 -22.75 -32.42 -0.38
C ILE A 13 -23.09 -30.93 -0.36
N SER A 14 -22.10 -30.15 0.06
CA SER A 14 -22.05 -28.70 -0.03
C SER A 14 -22.25 -28.28 -1.48
N LEU A 15 -23.36 -27.58 -1.73
CA LEU A 15 -23.67 -26.92 -2.99
C LEU A 15 -22.73 -25.71 -3.14
N CYS A 16 -21.52 -25.94 -3.66
CA CYS A 16 -20.63 -24.87 -4.09
C CYS A 16 -20.49 -24.90 -5.61
N MET A 17 -20.44 -23.69 -6.16
CA MET A 17 -20.28 -23.34 -7.58
C MET A 17 -21.57 -23.31 -8.39
N VAL A 18 -22.11 -22.10 -8.58
CA VAL A 18 -21.92 -21.36 -9.84
C VAL A 18 -22.01 -19.86 -9.54
N PHE A 19 -20.87 -19.17 -9.53
CA PHE A 19 -20.84 -17.76 -9.93
C PHE A 19 -19.79 -17.63 -11.03
N THR A 20 -20.29 -17.81 -12.25
CA THR A 20 -19.67 -17.36 -13.47
C THR A 20 -19.48 -15.84 -13.44
N TYR A 21 -18.25 -15.37 -13.60
CA TYR A 21 -17.97 -14.11 -14.30
C TYR A 21 -16.68 -14.28 -15.10
N PRO A 22 -16.75 -14.34 -16.45
CA PRO A 22 -15.59 -14.07 -17.26
C PRO A 22 -15.45 -12.55 -17.38
N LYS A 23 -14.33 -12.01 -16.92
CA LYS A 23 -13.82 -10.74 -17.43
C LYS A 23 -12.42 -10.99 -17.95
N ASP A 24 -12.36 -11.52 -19.16
CA ASP A 24 -11.15 -11.51 -19.97
C ASP A 24 -10.81 -10.05 -20.35
N PHE A 25 -10.21 -9.31 -19.42
CA PHE A 25 -9.46 -8.12 -19.78
C PHE A 25 -8.06 -8.57 -20.17
N ARG A 26 -7.90 -8.78 -21.48
CA ARG A 26 -6.60 -9.03 -22.11
C ARG A 26 -5.72 -7.79 -21.96
N CYS A 27 -4.91 -7.72 -20.91
CA CYS A 27 -3.58 -7.18 -21.09
C CYS A 27 -2.79 -8.24 -21.85
N THR A 28 -2.29 -7.92 -23.04
CA THR A 28 -1.37 -8.79 -23.77
C THR A 28 -0.16 -9.05 -22.88
N PHE A 29 -0.16 -10.22 -22.25
CA PHE A 29 0.89 -10.69 -21.36
C PHE A 29 2.08 -11.13 -22.20
N SER A 30 2.90 -10.17 -22.62
CA SER A 30 4.25 -10.46 -23.03
C SER A 30 5.13 -10.47 -21.78
N LYS A 31 5.72 -11.64 -21.50
CA LYS A 31 6.83 -11.79 -20.55
C LYS A 31 7.86 -10.69 -20.84
N GLY A 32 7.97 -9.70 -19.95
CA GLY A 32 8.88 -8.54 -20.11
C GLY A 32 8.26 -7.28 -20.77
N SER A 33 6.94 -7.21 -20.89
CA SER A 33 6.12 -6.13 -21.46
C SER A 33 5.87 -4.91 -20.56
N SER A 34 6.59 -3.79 -20.68
CA SER A 34 6.12 -2.51 -20.12
C SER A 34 4.79 -2.13 -20.79
N SER A 35 3.66 -2.37 -20.12
CA SER A 35 2.35 -1.95 -20.59
C SER A 35 2.19 -0.45 -20.36
N SER A 36 1.83 0.30 -21.39
CA SER A 36 1.48 1.72 -21.26
C SER A 36 -0.01 1.86 -21.52
N GLY A 37 -0.80 2.28 -20.53
CA GLY A 37 -2.25 2.40 -20.66
C GLY A 37 -3.00 2.18 -19.36
N VAL A 38 -4.21 1.63 -19.45
CA VAL A 38 -4.98 1.19 -18.28
C VAL A 38 -4.74 -0.32 -18.10
N CYS A 39 -4.29 -0.75 -16.92
CA CYS A 39 -4.19 -2.16 -16.57
C CYS A 39 -5.03 -2.46 -15.34
N GLU A 40 -5.79 -3.54 -15.40
CA GLU A 40 -6.64 -3.99 -14.30
C GLU A 40 -6.22 -5.41 -13.92
N TYR A 41 -5.96 -5.60 -12.63
CA TYR A 41 -5.67 -6.90 -12.05
C TYR A 41 -6.72 -7.19 -10.98
N GLY A 42 -7.27 -8.39 -11.03
CA GLY A 42 -8.31 -8.84 -10.11
C GLY A 42 -7.74 -9.66 -8.95
N ASN A 43 -8.57 -10.55 -8.42
CA ASN A 43 -8.16 -11.56 -7.46
C ASN A 43 -7.34 -12.64 -8.18
N GLU A 44 -6.08 -12.31 -8.43
CA GLU A 44 -5.12 -13.18 -9.08
C GLU A 44 -3.75 -13.06 -8.42
N ILE A 45 -2.92 -14.08 -8.64
CA ILE A 45 -1.55 -14.10 -8.15
C ILE A 45 -0.62 -13.82 -9.32
N VAL A 46 0.03 -12.66 -9.27
CA VAL A 46 1.01 -12.24 -10.26
C VAL A 46 2.40 -12.33 -9.64
N LYS A 47 3.39 -12.72 -10.45
CA LYS A 47 4.78 -12.70 -9.99
C LYS A 47 5.31 -11.28 -9.87
N ASP A 48 5.29 -10.58 -11.00
CA ASP A 48 5.83 -9.23 -11.17
C ASP A 48 4.84 -8.37 -11.95
N ILE A 49 4.73 -7.09 -11.58
CA ILE A 49 4.02 -6.08 -12.36
C ILE A 49 5.04 -5.01 -12.73
N ASN A 50 5.18 -4.72 -14.03
CA ASN A 50 5.95 -3.61 -14.53
C ASN A 50 5.11 -2.87 -15.56
N ALA A 51 4.48 -1.77 -15.14
CA ALA A 51 3.46 -1.11 -15.94
C ALA A 51 3.51 0.41 -15.79
N SER A 52 3.05 1.08 -16.82
CA SER A 52 2.98 2.53 -16.94
C SER A 52 1.55 2.97 -17.26
N GLY A 53 1.13 4.11 -16.74
CA GLY A 53 -0.23 4.63 -16.91
C GLY A 53 -1.09 4.46 -15.66
N LEU A 54 -2.33 4.00 -15.82
CA LEU A 54 -3.29 3.83 -14.71
C LEU A 54 -3.46 2.35 -14.39
N ILE A 55 -3.06 1.95 -13.19
CA ILE A 55 -3.00 0.55 -12.78
C ILE A 55 -3.95 0.35 -11.60
N ASN A 56 -4.92 -0.54 -11.78
CA ASN A 56 -5.89 -0.93 -10.76
C ASN A 56 -5.57 -2.34 -10.26
N LEU A 57 -5.31 -2.50 -8.96
CA LEU A 57 -5.12 -3.78 -8.29
C LEU A 57 -6.28 -3.98 -7.31
N ASN A 58 -7.12 -4.98 -7.54
CA ASN A 58 -8.22 -5.29 -6.63
C ASN A 58 -8.10 -6.73 -6.15
N GLU A 59 -7.80 -6.93 -4.86
CA GLU A 59 -7.54 -8.25 -4.27
C GLU A 59 -6.35 -9.00 -4.91
N THR A 60 -5.50 -8.28 -5.66
CA THR A 60 -4.35 -8.86 -6.36
C THR A 60 -3.22 -9.18 -5.40
N LYS A 61 -2.57 -10.33 -5.60
CA LYS A 61 -1.35 -10.71 -4.89
C LYS A 61 -0.14 -10.65 -5.80
N VAL A 62 0.80 -9.73 -5.53
CA VAL A 62 2.08 -9.63 -6.23
C VAL A 62 3.19 -10.25 -5.38
N THR A 63 3.75 -11.36 -5.85
CA THR A 63 4.64 -12.21 -5.05
C THR A 63 6.11 -11.76 -5.05
N ASP A 64 6.55 -11.00 -6.05
CA ASP A 64 7.92 -10.45 -6.11
C ASP A 64 7.93 -8.92 -6.06
N CYS A 65 7.67 -8.22 -7.18
CA CYS A 65 7.72 -6.76 -7.23
C CYS A 65 6.62 -6.14 -8.11
N ALA A 66 6.02 -5.05 -7.63
CA ALA A 66 5.18 -4.15 -8.44
C ALA A 66 5.92 -2.83 -8.69
N THR A 67 6.31 -2.58 -9.94
CA THR A 67 6.94 -1.33 -10.42
C THR A 67 5.97 -0.58 -11.32
N ILE A 68 5.53 0.60 -10.87
CA ILE A 68 4.47 1.38 -11.51
C ILE A 68 5.00 2.77 -11.88
N HIS A 69 4.77 3.18 -13.12
CA HIS A 69 5.06 4.52 -13.62
C HIS A 69 3.76 5.23 -14.00
N GLY A 70 3.18 6.00 -13.08
CA GLY A 70 1.88 6.66 -13.28
C GLY A 70 1.02 6.60 -12.03
N CYS A 71 -0.26 6.27 -12.19
CA CYS A 71 -1.25 6.22 -11.12
C CYS A 71 -1.51 4.77 -10.72
N LEU A 72 -1.33 4.44 -9.44
CA LEU A 72 -1.70 3.17 -8.85
C LEU A 72 -2.93 3.36 -7.96
N TYR A 73 -3.97 2.57 -8.21
CA TYR A 73 -5.09 2.36 -7.29
C TYR A 73 -5.05 0.90 -6.84
N ALA A 74 -4.82 0.67 -5.55
CA ALA A 74 -4.83 -0.67 -4.99
C ALA A 74 -5.83 -0.77 -3.84
N THR A 75 -6.69 -1.78 -3.90
CA THR A 75 -7.68 -2.09 -2.86
C THR A 75 -7.54 -3.55 -2.47
N GLN A 76 -7.37 -3.81 -1.16
CA GLN A 76 -7.22 -5.17 -0.62
C GLN A 76 -6.08 -5.97 -1.26
N ALA A 77 -5.04 -5.30 -1.78
CA ALA A 77 -3.93 -5.95 -2.47
C ALA A 77 -2.85 -6.42 -1.48
N HIS A 78 -2.19 -7.52 -1.84
CA HIS A 78 -1.04 -8.07 -1.10
C HIS A 78 0.22 -7.96 -1.96
N LEU A 79 1.12 -7.06 -1.58
CA LEU A 79 2.31 -6.74 -2.36
C LEU A 79 3.55 -7.17 -1.60
N ASN A 80 4.48 -7.86 -2.26
CA ASN A 80 5.76 -8.17 -1.63
C ASN A 80 6.68 -6.93 -1.60
N LYS A 81 6.97 -6.33 -2.76
CA LYS A 81 7.68 -5.04 -2.90
C LYS A 81 6.87 -4.11 -3.78
N LEU A 82 6.97 -2.80 -3.52
CA LEU A 82 6.26 -1.78 -4.28
C LEU A 82 7.20 -0.62 -4.64
N HIS A 83 7.26 -0.27 -5.92
CA HIS A 83 7.92 0.94 -6.42
C HIS A 83 6.92 1.71 -7.28
N VAL A 84 6.56 2.93 -6.88
CA VAL A 84 5.71 3.83 -7.66
C VAL A 84 6.48 5.10 -8.01
N ASN A 85 6.46 5.48 -9.29
CA ASN A 85 6.88 6.79 -9.76
C ASN A 85 5.64 7.51 -10.31
N GLY A 86 5.02 8.36 -9.49
CA GLY A 86 3.73 8.98 -9.76
C GLY A 86 2.85 9.01 -8.51
N SER A 87 1.57 8.69 -8.64
CA SER A 87 0.61 8.70 -7.52
C SER A 87 0.23 7.28 -7.09
N ALA A 88 0.13 7.07 -5.79
CA ALA A 88 -0.34 5.82 -5.20
C ALA A 88 -1.52 6.09 -4.26
N ASN A 89 -2.64 5.43 -4.53
CA ASN A 89 -3.79 5.39 -3.64
C ASN A 89 -3.99 3.94 -3.19
N LEU A 90 -3.73 3.68 -1.91
CA LEU A 90 -3.72 2.35 -1.33
C LEU A 90 -4.79 2.28 -0.24
N GLU A 91 -5.71 1.32 -0.35
CA GLU A 91 -6.76 1.06 0.63
C GLU A 91 -6.73 -0.40 1.06
N LYS A 92 -6.63 -0.66 2.36
CA LYS A 92 -6.65 -2.02 2.94
C LYS A 92 -5.58 -2.94 2.36
N CYS A 93 -4.44 -2.40 1.96
CA CYS A 93 -3.35 -3.16 1.36
C CYS A 93 -2.30 -3.57 2.40
N THR A 94 -1.62 -4.67 2.14
CA THR A 94 -0.43 -5.08 2.91
C THR A 94 0.78 -5.10 1.99
N VAL A 95 1.86 -4.42 2.39
CA VAL A 95 3.16 -4.48 1.70
C VAL A 95 4.22 -5.07 2.62
N HIS A 96 4.72 -6.25 2.27
CA HIS A 96 5.56 -7.07 3.17
C HIS A 96 7.01 -6.57 3.28
N ARG A 97 7.54 -5.99 2.21
CA ARG A 97 8.93 -5.50 2.16
C ARG A 97 8.95 -4.02 1.82
N ASN A 98 10.14 -3.53 1.49
CA ASN A 98 10.39 -2.13 1.26
C ASN A 98 9.49 -1.57 0.14
N THR A 99 8.98 -0.37 0.41
CA THR A 99 8.16 0.40 -0.52
C THR A 99 8.88 1.68 -0.88
N HIS A 100 8.93 2.01 -2.17
CA HIS A 100 9.51 3.25 -2.66
C HIS A 100 8.49 4.03 -3.49
N ILE A 101 8.15 5.25 -3.06
CA ILE A 101 7.18 6.10 -3.77
C ILE A 101 7.82 7.44 -4.11
N ASN A 102 7.97 7.73 -5.39
CA ASN A 102 8.39 9.04 -5.90
C ASN A 102 7.15 9.76 -6.42
N GLY A 103 6.53 10.57 -5.56
CA GLY A 103 5.33 11.33 -5.86
C GLY A 103 4.33 11.29 -4.70
N SER A 104 3.02 11.28 -4.99
CA SER A 104 1.99 11.33 -3.95
C SER A 104 1.63 9.94 -3.42
N LEU A 105 1.41 9.85 -2.11
CA LEU A 105 0.84 8.68 -1.46
C LEU A 105 -0.39 9.11 -0.65
N ASN A 106 -1.52 8.47 -0.94
CA ASN A 106 -2.69 8.45 -0.06
C ASN A 106 -2.87 7.02 0.44
N GLY A 107 -2.72 6.81 1.75
CA GLY A 107 -2.81 5.48 2.36
C GLY A 107 -3.90 5.41 3.41
N LYS A 108 -4.89 4.53 3.21
CA LYS A 108 -5.93 4.21 4.17
C LYS A 108 -5.94 2.73 4.57
N ASP A 109 -6.04 2.45 5.86
CA ASP A 109 -6.16 1.08 6.40
C ASP A 109 -5.04 0.13 5.94
N ASN A 110 -3.82 0.63 5.72
CA ASN A 110 -2.73 -0.18 5.17
C ASN A 110 -1.78 -0.72 6.23
N ILE A 111 -1.02 -1.74 5.86
CA ILE A 111 0.10 -2.27 6.64
C ILE A 111 1.36 -2.27 5.77
N PHE A 112 2.39 -1.54 6.21
CA PHE A 112 3.73 -1.58 5.63
C PHE A 112 4.69 -2.27 6.60
N GLU A 113 5.06 -3.50 6.30
CA GLU A 113 5.94 -4.32 7.15
C GLU A 113 7.43 -4.03 6.90
N GLY A 114 7.76 -3.43 5.75
CA GLY A 114 9.12 -2.96 5.43
C GLY A 114 9.30 -1.46 5.60
N THR A 115 10.51 -0.98 5.28
CA THR A 115 10.79 0.48 5.26
C THR A 115 10.04 1.14 4.12
N LEU A 116 9.42 2.29 4.41
CA LEU A 116 8.68 3.10 3.45
C LEU A 116 9.48 4.35 3.08
N THR A 117 10.03 4.39 1.87
CA THR A 117 10.84 5.51 1.37
C THR A 117 10.01 6.36 0.41
N ILE A 118 9.73 7.62 0.76
CA ILE A 118 8.84 8.50 0.00
C ILE A 118 9.55 9.80 -0.40
N SER A 119 9.40 10.21 -1.65
CA SER A 119 9.79 11.54 -2.13
C SER A 119 8.52 12.35 -2.41
N SER A 120 7.98 13.04 -1.39
CA SER A 120 6.76 13.86 -1.49
C SER A 120 6.82 15.08 -0.56
N ASN A 121 6.05 16.13 -0.88
CA ASN A 121 5.88 17.28 0.02
C ASN A 121 4.89 16.98 1.15
N LYS A 122 3.91 16.13 0.90
CA LYS A 122 2.88 15.81 1.88
C LYS A 122 2.47 14.36 1.75
N VAL A 123 2.38 13.66 2.87
CA VAL A 123 1.88 12.28 2.95
C VAL A 123 0.86 12.21 4.08
N CYS A 124 -0.28 11.57 3.82
CA CYS A 124 -1.28 11.28 4.84
C CYS A 124 -1.41 9.77 5.03
N PHE A 125 -1.36 9.35 6.29
CA PHE A 125 -1.66 8.00 6.72
C PHE A 125 -2.92 8.01 7.55
N ASP A 126 -3.93 7.28 7.09
CA ASP A 126 -5.23 7.10 7.74
C ASP A 126 -5.34 5.64 8.17
N ALA A 127 -5.51 5.39 9.47
CA ALA A 127 -5.62 4.06 10.05
C ALA A 127 -4.54 3.06 9.57
N THR A 128 -3.32 3.54 9.35
CA THR A 128 -2.25 2.79 8.69
C THR A 128 -1.13 2.46 9.68
N SER A 129 -0.62 1.22 9.62
CA SER A 129 0.54 0.78 10.39
C SER A 129 1.77 0.69 9.50
N THR A 130 2.90 1.26 9.94
CA THR A 130 4.15 1.25 9.18
C THR A 130 5.36 1.12 10.11
N GLN A 131 6.45 0.57 9.58
CA GLN A 131 7.74 0.48 10.27
C GLN A 131 8.46 1.83 10.28
N SER A 132 9.60 1.94 9.60
CA SER A 132 10.34 3.19 9.47
C SER A 132 9.94 3.91 8.19
N ILE A 133 9.92 5.24 8.25
CA ILE A 133 9.62 6.11 7.11
C ILE A 133 10.86 6.93 6.79
N GLU A 134 11.25 6.94 5.52
CA GLU A 134 12.32 7.78 5.00
C GLU A 134 11.77 8.76 3.99
N ILE A 135 11.69 10.03 4.37
CA ILE A 135 11.27 11.12 3.50
C ILE A 135 12.49 11.69 2.78
N ARG A 136 12.59 11.41 1.49
CA ARG A 136 13.68 11.88 0.64
C ARG A 136 13.47 13.33 0.25
N LYS A 137 14.57 14.08 0.20
CA LYS A 137 14.60 15.46 -0.29
C LYS A 137 14.18 15.50 -1.76
N ILE A 138 13.23 16.35 -2.09
CA ILE A 138 12.88 16.66 -3.48
C ILE A 138 13.87 17.70 -4.00
N THR A 139 14.53 17.41 -5.12
CA THR A 139 15.54 18.33 -5.66
C THR A 139 14.83 19.53 -6.28
N ARG A 140 15.30 20.75 -5.97
CA ARG A 140 14.72 22.05 -6.39
C ARG A 140 13.39 22.43 -5.73
N ASP A 141 12.90 21.60 -4.82
CA ASP A 141 11.79 21.97 -3.95
C ASP A 141 12.32 22.16 -2.53
N ASN A 142 12.12 23.35 -1.98
CA ASN A 142 12.50 23.69 -0.62
C ASN A 142 11.28 23.77 0.31
N ASN A 143 10.11 23.37 -0.18
CA ASN A 143 8.91 23.28 0.62
C ASN A 143 9.13 22.34 1.80
N GLN A 144 8.49 22.67 2.91
CA GLN A 144 8.46 21.83 4.08
C GLN A 144 7.77 20.50 3.74
N GLN A 145 8.43 19.40 4.08
CA GLN A 145 7.86 18.06 3.89
C GLN A 145 7.06 17.66 5.13
N VAL A 146 5.81 17.27 4.94
CA VAL A 146 4.86 17.00 6.01
C VAL A 146 4.39 15.55 5.96
N VAL A 147 4.47 14.85 7.10
CA VAL A 147 3.86 13.54 7.31
C VAL A 147 2.72 13.70 8.30
N ILE A 148 1.52 13.27 7.94
CA ILE A 148 0.34 13.35 8.79
C ILE A 148 -0.09 11.92 9.18
N LEU A 149 -0.26 11.69 10.48
CA LEU A 149 -0.76 10.45 11.06
C LEU A 149 -2.16 10.68 11.64
N GLU A 150 -3.15 10.00 11.06
CA GLU A 150 -4.56 10.12 11.38
C GLU A 150 -5.22 8.77 11.69
N ASN A 151 -6.31 8.84 12.47
CA ASN A 151 -7.26 7.76 12.75
C ASN A 151 -6.58 6.47 13.24
N SER A 152 -5.77 6.57 14.28
CA SER A 152 -5.05 5.42 14.86
C SER A 152 -3.90 4.89 13.99
N SER A 153 -3.34 5.72 13.13
CA SER A 153 -2.12 5.38 12.40
C SER A 153 -0.95 5.18 13.37
N THR A 154 -0.12 4.17 13.10
CA THR A 154 1.02 3.82 13.95
C THR A 154 2.30 3.75 13.14
N VAL A 155 3.32 4.47 13.58
CA VAL A 155 4.69 4.36 13.07
C VAL A 155 5.56 3.78 14.18
N ILE A 156 6.05 2.55 13.97
CA ILE A 156 6.83 1.82 14.97
C ILE A 156 8.29 2.30 14.97
N GLY A 157 8.84 2.52 13.78
CA GLY A 157 10.22 2.94 13.57
C GLY A 157 10.42 4.45 13.56
N ASN A 158 11.57 4.88 13.07
CA ASN A 158 11.90 6.30 12.95
C ASN A 158 11.23 6.91 11.72
N ILE A 159 10.97 8.22 11.79
CA ILE A 159 10.66 9.05 10.61
C ILE A 159 11.87 9.94 10.35
N THR A 160 12.52 9.77 9.20
CA THR A 160 13.73 10.52 8.84
C THR A 160 13.45 11.42 7.65
N PHE A 161 13.68 12.72 7.81
CA PHE A 161 13.60 13.70 6.72
C PHE A 161 14.99 14.06 6.23
N ALA A 162 15.32 13.66 5.00
CA ALA A 162 16.61 13.97 4.40
C ALA A 162 16.82 15.48 4.14
N ALA A 163 15.74 16.26 4.06
CA ALA A 163 15.81 17.71 3.89
C ALA A 163 16.13 18.48 5.18
N GLY A 164 15.91 17.87 6.37
CA GLY A 164 16.22 18.47 7.67
C GLY A 164 15.22 19.51 8.19
N ASN A 165 14.13 19.77 7.47
CA ASN A 165 13.09 20.74 7.82
C ASN A 165 11.67 20.13 7.85
N GLY A 166 11.56 18.83 8.13
CA GLY A 166 10.29 18.10 8.09
C GLY A 166 9.36 18.38 9.28
N VAL A 167 8.07 18.09 9.09
CA VAL A 167 7.06 18.14 10.15
C VAL A 167 6.28 16.83 10.17
N VAL A 168 6.13 16.25 11.36
CA VAL A 168 5.22 15.14 11.61
C VAL A 168 4.04 15.67 12.40
N VAL A 169 2.87 15.62 11.80
CA VAL A 169 1.59 15.96 12.45
C VAL A 169 0.97 14.68 12.96
N VAL A 170 0.71 14.61 14.26
CA VAL A 170 0.14 13.42 14.91
C VAL A 170 -1.20 13.81 15.53
N ASP A 171 -2.26 13.09 15.15
CA ASP A 171 -3.55 13.23 15.82
C ASP A 171 -3.56 12.57 17.21
N CYS A 172 -4.64 12.75 17.97
CA CYS A 172 -4.73 12.25 19.33
C CYS A 172 -4.83 10.72 19.45
N ASN A 173 -5.19 10.03 18.37
CA ASN A 173 -5.40 8.57 18.34
C ASN A 173 -4.22 7.81 17.74
N SER A 174 -3.34 8.50 17.01
CA SER A 174 -2.19 7.95 16.31
C SER A 174 -0.98 7.89 17.22
N LYS A 175 -0.05 7.01 16.87
CA LYS A 175 1.12 6.72 17.68
C LYS A 175 2.40 6.74 16.85
N LEU A 176 3.36 7.51 17.30
CA LEU A 176 4.75 7.43 16.85
C LEU A 176 5.59 6.85 18.00
N THR A 177 6.21 5.69 17.78
CA THR A 177 7.02 5.02 18.81
C THR A 177 8.52 5.29 18.63
N GLY A 178 8.98 5.47 17.39
CA GLY A 178 10.36 5.85 17.11
C GLY A 178 10.60 7.35 17.18
N ASN A 179 11.79 7.77 16.74
CA ASN A 179 12.22 9.17 16.74
C ASN A 179 11.90 9.87 15.41
N VAL A 180 11.72 11.20 15.47
CA VAL A 180 11.77 12.05 14.28
C VAL A 180 13.16 12.63 14.13
N ILE A 181 13.76 12.41 12.96
CA ILE A 181 15.11 12.86 12.63
C ILE A 181 15.01 13.85 11.46
N GLY A 182 15.60 15.04 11.60
CA GLY A 182 15.53 16.08 10.57
C GLY A 182 14.15 16.75 10.47
N GLY A 183 13.36 16.70 11.54
CA GLY A 183 12.04 17.33 11.59
C GLY A 183 11.54 17.50 13.02
N VAL A 184 10.34 18.05 13.14
CA VAL A 184 9.65 18.28 14.42
C VAL A 184 8.31 17.56 14.48
N VAL A 185 7.86 17.23 15.68
CA VAL A 185 6.53 16.66 15.92
C VAL A 185 5.58 17.76 16.38
N VAL A 186 4.40 17.84 15.77
CA VAL A 186 3.35 18.80 16.11
C VAL A 186 2.02 18.05 16.31
N LYS A 187 1.20 18.50 17.25
CA LYS A 187 -0.15 17.96 17.42
C LYS A 187 -1.08 18.49 16.32
N LYS A 188 -1.96 17.63 15.80
CA LYS A 188 -2.90 18.02 14.74
C LYS A 188 -3.74 19.26 15.08
N GLU A 189 -4.21 19.37 16.31
CA GLU A 189 -5.02 20.51 16.79
C GLU A 189 -4.32 21.86 16.67
N ASP A 190 -2.99 21.90 16.79
CA ASP A 190 -2.21 23.14 16.68
C ASP A 190 -1.87 23.42 15.21
N TYR A 191 -1.56 22.38 14.44
CA TYR A 191 -1.30 22.48 13.01
C TYR A 191 -2.51 23.05 12.22
N ASP A 192 -3.72 22.63 12.58
CA ASP A 192 -4.95 23.08 11.91
C ASP A 192 -5.33 24.53 12.23
N LYS A 193 -4.81 25.12 13.33
CA LYS A 193 -5.03 26.54 13.67
C LYS A 193 -4.16 27.47 12.83
N ASP A 194 -2.91 27.06 12.59
CA ASP A 194 -1.93 27.84 11.81
C ASP A 194 -2.18 27.76 10.29
N SER A 195 -3.04 26.83 9.86
CA SER A 195 -3.40 26.63 8.45
C SER A 195 -4.63 27.43 7.99
N LYS A 196 -5.25 28.23 8.86
CA LYS A 196 -6.40 29.11 8.57
C LYS A 196 -5.98 30.56 8.44
#